data_AF-A0A7J9NEL6-F1
#
_entry.id   AF-A0A7J9NEL6-F1
#
_cell.length_a   1.000
_cell.length_b   1.000
_cell.length_c   1.000
_cell.angle_alpha   90.00
_cell.angle_beta   90.00
_cell.angle_gamma   90.00
#
_symmetry.space_group_name_H-M   'P 1'
#
loop_
_entity.id
_entity.type
_entity.pdbx_description
1 polymer ?
#
loop_
_entity_poly.entity_id
_entity_poly.type
_entity_poly.pdbx_seq_one_letter_code
_entity_poly.pdbx_strand_id
1 'polypeptide(L)'
;MKQLPAIVDGNFKLFESHSILIYLACAFPGVADHWYPANLFKKSKIHSVLYWHHSNLRRAADTYVTNTTILPALGYPSNQQAADEAEKFLVSSLSEIESFWLKGDWPFLLGGNQPSIADLSLVCELMQLEVLDEKDLDRLLGPYKKVQQWIKHTRNATSPHFDNVHNILMKVKEKLKNKPLMEANHGGARDIEKRLRSRI
;
A
#
# COMPACT_ATOMS: atom_id res chain seq x y z
N MET A 1 1.37 -8.22 -20.45
CA MET A 1 0.54 -7.70 -19.34
C MET A 1 0.63 -6.17 -19.35
N LYS A 2 -0.46 -5.46 -19.03
CA LYS A 2 -0.49 -3.99 -18.97
C LYS A 2 -0.56 -3.52 -17.52
N GLN A 3 0.47 -3.86 -16.73
CA GLN A 3 0.53 -3.62 -15.28
C GLN A 3 1.90 -3.04 -14.90
N LEU A 4 1.93 -2.30 -13.79
CA LEU A 4 3.14 -1.76 -13.18
C LEU A 4 3.35 -2.40 -11.79
N PRO A 5 4.59 -2.45 -11.28
CA PRO A 5 5.83 -2.02 -11.93
C PRO A 5 6.43 -3.08 -12.88
N ALA A 6 7.32 -2.62 -13.76
CA ALA A 6 8.17 -3.46 -14.61
C ALA A 6 9.59 -2.87 -14.66
N ILE A 7 10.59 -3.72 -14.80
CA ILE A 7 12.00 -3.35 -14.96
C ILE A 7 12.56 -3.92 -16.27
N VAL A 8 13.48 -3.18 -16.88
CA VAL A 8 14.29 -3.62 -18.02
C VAL A 8 15.76 -3.41 -17.64
N ASP A 9 16.53 -4.49 -17.63
CA ASP A 9 17.99 -4.46 -17.47
C ASP A 9 18.65 -5.13 -18.69
N GLY A 10 19.18 -4.31 -19.61
CA GLY A 10 19.60 -4.75 -20.94
C GLY A 10 18.47 -5.46 -21.70
N ASN A 11 18.65 -6.75 -22.00
CA ASN A 11 17.65 -7.58 -22.68
C ASN A 11 16.71 -8.31 -21.71
N PHE A 12 16.96 -8.26 -20.41
CA PHE A 12 16.12 -8.90 -19.39
C PHE A 12 14.94 -8.00 -19.03
N LYS A 13 13.74 -8.60 -18.97
CA LYS A 13 12.48 -7.91 -18.65
C LYS A 13 11.77 -8.67 -17.54
N LEU A 14 11.37 -7.96 -16.50
CA LEU A 14 10.69 -8.54 -15.34
C LEU A 14 9.56 -7.62 -14.87
N PHE A 15 8.48 -8.21 -14.39
CA PHE A 15 7.35 -7.55 -13.74
C PHE A 15 7.06 -8.25 -12.41
N GLU A 16 6.13 -7.72 -11.62
CA GLU A 16 5.91 -8.01 -10.18
C GLU A 16 6.90 -7.31 -9.26
N SER A 17 6.40 -6.44 -8.38
CA SER A 17 7.23 -5.63 -7.48
C SER A 17 8.15 -6.47 -6.60
N HIS A 18 7.64 -7.55 -6.00
CA HIS A 18 8.45 -8.43 -5.16
C HIS A 18 9.56 -9.14 -5.95
N SER A 19 9.25 -9.61 -7.16
CA SER A 19 10.24 -10.25 -8.05
C SER A 19 11.32 -9.25 -8.45
N ILE A 20 10.94 -8.01 -8.76
CA ILE A 20 11.88 -6.92 -9.06
C ILE A 20 12.77 -6.61 -7.85
N LEU A 21 12.22 -6.52 -6.64
CA LEU A 21 13.00 -6.27 -5.43
C LEU A 21 14.03 -7.39 -5.17
N ILE A 22 13.63 -8.66 -5.35
CA ILE A 22 14.54 -9.81 -5.24
C ILE A 22 15.64 -9.73 -6.29
N TYR A 23 15.27 -9.45 -7.55
CA TYR A 23 16.22 -9.30 -8.65
C TYR A 23 17.24 -8.20 -8.36
N LEU A 24 16.78 -7.00 -7.95
CA LEU A 24 17.65 -5.88 -7.60
C LEU A 24 18.63 -6.25 -6.48
N ALA A 25 18.15 -6.94 -5.44
CA ALA A 25 19.00 -7.35 -4.32
C ALA A 25 20.04 -8.43 -4.70
N CYS A 26 19.76 -9.26 -5.71
CA CYS A 26 20.66 -10.32 -6.14
C CYS A 26 21.63 -9.88 -7.24
N ALA A 27 21.18 -9.03 -8.17
CA ALA A 27 21.92 -8.70 -9.38
C ALA A 27 22.93 -7.56 -9.17
N PHE A 28 22.68 -6.66 -8.21
CA PHE A 28 23.50 -5.47 -8.03
C PHE A 28 24.42 -5.59 -6.82
N PRO A 29 25.75 -5.54 -7.01
CA PRO A 29 26.69 -5.54 -5.89
C PRO A 29 26.52 -4.26 -5.06
N GLY A 30 26.73 -4.38 -3.75
CA GLY A 30 26.61 -3.27 -2.80
C GLY A 30 25.23 -3.12 -2.16
N VAL A 31 24.22 -3.89 -2.59
CA VAL A 31 22.98 -4.02 -1.81
C VAL A 31 23.27 -4.84 -0.55
N ALA A 32 22.96 -4.27 0.61
CA ALA A 32 23.24 -4.91 1.89
C ALA A 32 22.41 -6.20 2.10
N ASP A 33 23.04 -7.24 2.66
CA ASP A 33 22.44 -8.58 2.82
C ASP A 33 21.12 -8.58 3.60
N HIS A 34 20.91 -7.63 4.52
CA HIS A 34 19.68 -7.56 5.30
C HIS A 34 18.41 -7.35 4.45
N TRP A 35 18.54 -6.75 3.27
CA TRP A 35 17.41 -6.57 2.35
C TRP A 35 16.85 -7.90 1.86
N TYR A 36 17.74 -8.82 1.45
CA TYR A 36 17.40 -10.15 0.96
C TYR A 36 18.51 -11.17 1.31
N PRO A 37 18.52 -11.69 2.55
CA PRO A 37 19.65 -12.44 3.07
C PRO A 37 19.87 -13.76 2.35
N ALA A 38 21.14 -14.14 2.17
CA ALA A 38 21.50 -15.43 1.58
C ALA A 38 21.04 -16.64 2.43
N ASN A 39 20.91 -16.46 3.75
CA ASN A 39 20.46 -17.50 4.66
C ASN A 39 19.06 -18.04 4.29
N LEU A 40 18.99 -19.36 4.05
CA LEU A 40 17.77 -20.03 3.60
C LEU A 40 16.56 -19.79 4.51
N PHE A 41 16.73 -19.92 5.83
CA PHE A 41 15.60 -19.76 6.76
C PHE A 41 15.08 -18.32 6.81
N LYS A 42 15.96 -17.33 6.83
CA LYS A 42 15.56 -15.91 6.78
C LYS A 42 14.86 -15.58 5.47
N LYS A 43 15.42 -16.04 4.34
CA LYS A 43 14.84 -15.89 3.01
C LYS A 43 13.44 -16.49 2.91
N SER A 44 13.24 -17.72 3.39
CA SER A 44 11.92 -18.37 3.40
C SER A 44 10.89 -17.62 4.24
N LYS A 45 11.31 -17.05 5.39
CA LYS A 45 10.42 -16.19 6.18
C LYS A 45 10.05 -14.91 5.44
N ILE A 46 10.99 -14.24 4.77
CA ILE A 46 10.70 -13.06 3.94
C ILE A 46 9.69 -13.42 2.84
N HIS A 47 9.92 -14.53 2.12
CA HIS A 47 8.97 -15.01 1.12
C HIS A 47 7.57 -15.23 1.71
N SER A 48 7.46 -15.84 2.90
CA SER A 48 6.16 -16.04 3.54
C SER A 48 5.39 -14.73 3.76
N VAL A 49 6.09 -13.65 4.13
CA VAL A 49 5.50 -12.32 4.29
C VAL A 49 5.07 -11.73 2.94
N LEU A 50 5.93 -11.83 1.91
CA LEU A 50 5.64 -11.30 0.58
C LEU A 50 4.45 -12.01 -0.09
N TYR A 51 4.28 -13.32 0.10
CA TYR A 51 3.13 -14.05 -0.40
C TYR A 51 1.85 -13.74 0.39
N TRP A 52 1.96 -13.64 1.72
CA TRP A 52 0.86 -13.20 2.57
C TRP A 52 0.38 -11.79 2.20
N HIS A 53 1.31 -10.87 1.93
CA HIS A 53 1.03 -9.49 1.52
C HIS A 53 0.10 -9.41 0.30
N HIS A 54 0.43 -10.13 -0.78
CA HIS A 54 -0.36 -10.13 -2.01
C HIS A 54 -1.79 -10.65 -1.81
N SER A 55 -1.97 -11.62 -0.91
CA SER A 55 -3.23 -12.31 -0.73
C SER A 55 -4.15 -11.62 0.29
N ASN A 56 -3.61 -10.74 1.12
CA ASN A 56 -4.32 -10.12 2.24
C ASN A 56 -4.29 -8.59 2.15
N LEU A 57 -3.16 -7.98 2.52
CA LEU A 57 -3.06 -6.54 2.73
C LEU A 57 -3.28 -5.73 1.44
N ARG A 58 -2.60 -6.10 0.35
CA ARG A 58 -2.58 -5.29 -0.88
C ARG A 58 -3.96 -5.07 -1.48
N ARG A 59 -4.72 -6.16 -1.63
CA ARG A 59 -6.07 -6.08 -2.20
C ARG A 59 -7.00 -5.27 -1.31
N ALA A 60 -6.90 -5.44 0.00
CA ALA A 60 -7.76 -4.78 0.97
C ALA A 60 -7.51 -3.26 1.00
N ALA A 61 -6.25 -2.82 1.13
CA ALA A 61 -5.89 -1.41 1.18
C ALA A 61 -6.29 -0.66 -0.11
N ASP A 62 -5.93 -1.21 -1.28
CA ASP A 62 -6.25 -0.61 -2.58
C ASP A 62 -7.77 -0.52 -2.82
N THR A 63 -8.50 -1.59 -2.54
CA THR A 63 -9.96 -1.61 -2.72
C THR A 63 -10.64 -0.59 -1.81
N TYR A 64 -10.19 -0.50 -0.55
CA TYR A 64 -10.73 0.45 0.42
C TYR A 64 -10.50 1.89 -0.03
N VAL A 65 -9.23 2.28 -0.22
CA VAL A 65 -8.83 3.64 -0.61
C VAL A 65 -9.48 4.07 -1.92
N THR A 66 -9.55 3.16 -2.89
CA THR A 66 -10.16 3.45 -4.19
C THR A 66 -11.64 3.78 -4.05
N ASN A 67 -12.39 2.99 -3.29
CA ASN A 67 -13.84 3.16 -3.18
C ASN A 67 -14.25 4.27 -2.20
N THR A 68 -13.49 4.52 -1.14
CA THR A 68 -13.85 5.54 -0.14
C THR A 68 -13.33 6.92 -0.48
N THR A 69 -12.20 7.01 -1.19
CA THR A 69 -11.51 8.29 -1.39
C THR A 69 -11.29 8.64 -2.86
N ILE A 70 -10.64 7.77 -3.63
CA ILE A 70 -10.21 8.12 -4.99
C ILE A 70 -11.40 8.28 -5.94
N LEU A 71 -12.30 7.28 -6.03
CA LEU A 71 -13.45 7.34 -6.94
C LEU A 71 -14.40 8.51 -6.59
N PRO A 72 -14.81 8.70 -5.32
CA PRO A 72 -15.65 9.84 -4.95
C PRO A 72 -15.03 11.20 -5.27
N ALA A 73 -13.74 11.40 -4.97
CA ALA A 73 -13.05 12.66 -5.24
C ALA A 73 -12.86 12.95 -6.74
N LEU A 74 -12.98 11.92 -7.59
CA LEU A 74 -12.97 12.05 -9.05
C LEU A 74 -14.40 12.12 -9.64
N GLY A 75 -15.45 12.05 -8.82
CA GLY A 75 -16.84 12.05 -9.26
C GLY A 75 -17.28 10.75 -9.93
N TYR A 76 -16.55 9.65 -9.69
CA TYR A 76 -16.90 8.33 -10.17
C TYR A 76 -17.73 7.57 -9.13
N PRO A 77 -18.62 6.64 -9.56
CA PRO A 77 -19.35 5.78 -8.63
C PRO A 77 -18.41 4.93 -7.79
N SER A 78 -18.65 4.89 -6.48
CA SER A 78 -18.00 3.95 -5.55
C SER A 78 -18.87 2.72 -5.29
N ASN A 79 -18.23 1.63 -4.85
CA ASN A 79 -18.91 0.44 -4.37
C ASN A 79 -18.75 0.33 -2.84
N GLN A 80 -19.78 0.74 -2.10
CA GLN A 80 -19.77 0.73 -0.64
C GLN A 80 -19.62 -0.68 -0.06
N GLN A 81 -20.30 -1.68 -0.64
CA GLN A 81 -20.19 -3.05 -0.17
C GLN A 81 -18.74 -3.56 -0.29
N ALA A 82 -18.09 -3.29 -1.42
CA ALA A 82 -16.69 -3.64 -1.61
C ALA A 82 -15.76 -2.91 -0.62
N ALA A 83 -16.06 -1.64 -0.31
CA ALA A 83 -15.32 -0.89 0.71
C ALA A 83 -15.48 -1.51 2.10
N ASP A 84 -16.70 -1.85 2.52
CA ASP A 84 -16.98 -2.43 3.84
C ASP A 84 -16.34 -3.83 4.00
N GLU A 85 -16.35 -4.63 2.94
CA GLU A 85 -15.64 -5.92 2.91
C GLU A 85 -14.13 -5.72 2.98
N ALA A 86 -13.58 -4.81 2.17
CA ALA A 86 -12.16 -4.50 2.17
C ALA A 86 -11.68 -3.96 3.52
N GLU A 87 -12.49 -3.15 4.21
CA GLU A 87 -12.15 -2.63 5.53
C GLU A 87 -11.97 -3.76 6.55
N LYS A 88 -12.87 -4.76 6.55
CA LYS A 88 -12.75 -5.94 7.44
C LYS A 88 -11.44 -6.69 7.20
N PHE A 89 -11.06 -6.90 5.94
CA PHE A 89 -9.79 -7.53 5.59
C PHE A 89 -8.58 -6.67 5.96
N LEU A 90 -8.68 -5.35 5.81
CA LEU A 90 -7.62 -4.41 6.18
C LEU A 90 -7.39 -4.42 7.69
N VAL A 91 -8.45 -4.32 8.50
CA VAL A 91 -8.40 -4.41 9.96
C VAL A 91 -7.83 -5.76 10.42
N SER A 92 -8.26 -6.86 9.79
CA SER A 92 -7.68 -8.19 10.06
C SER A 92 -6.18 -8.24 9.72
N SER A 93 -5.78 -7.65 8.59
CA SER A 93 -4.38 -7.63 8.15
C SER A 93 -3.51 -6.79 9.10
N LEU A 94 -4.00 -5.62 9.54
CA LEU A 94 -3.31 -4.76 10.51
C LEU A 94 -3.12 -5.48 11.85
N SER A 95 -4.15 -6.21 12.31
CA SER A 95 -4.08 -7.05 13.51
C SER A 95 -3.02 -8.15 13.38
N GLU A 96 -2.93 -8.80 12.22
CA GLU A 96 -1.93 -9.84 11.97
C GLU A 96 -0.51 -9.26 11.87
N ILE A 97 -0.34 -8.07 11.28
CA ILE A 97 0.97 -7.37 11.29
C ILE A 97 1.40 -7.05 12.72
N GLU A 98 0.52 -6.43 13.51
CA GLU A 98 0.77 -6.04 14.91
C GLU A 98 1.12 -7.24 15.80
N SER A 99 0.35 -8.33 15.70
CA SER A 99 0.42 -9.46 16.64
C SER A 99 1.37 -10.58 16.19
N PHE A 100 1.43 -10.86 14.89
CA PHE A 100 2.16 -12.00 14.37
C PHE A 100 3.47 -11.61 13.67
N TRP A 101 3.47 -10.58 12.83
CA TRP A 101 4.67 -10.22 12.05
C TRP A 101 5.63 -9.31 12.80
N LEU A 102 5.13 -8.42 13.66
CA LEU A 102 5.90 -7.54 14.56
C LEU A 102 6.08 -8.18 15.95
N LYS A 103 6.80 -9.30 16.00
CA LYS A 103 7.05 -10.04 17.24
C LYS A 103 8.00 -9.31 18.17
N GLY A 104 7.69 -9.33 19.46
CA GLY A 104 8.50 -8.69 20.50
C GLY A 104 8.56 -7.18 20.32
N ASP A 105 9.71 -6.61 20.68
CA ASP A 105 10.01 -5.17 20.60
C ASP A 105 11.03 -4.86 19.49
N TRP A 106 11.10 -5.73 18.48
CA TRP A 106 11.99 -5.53 17.35
C TRP A 106 11.46 -4.44 16.40
N PRO A 107 12.36 -3.62 15.82
CA PRO A 107 11.95 -2.48 14.99
C PRO A 107 11.36 -2.88 13.63
N PHE A 108 11.61 -4.10 13.15
CA PHE A 108 11.22 -4.58 11.81
C PHE A 108 10.52 -5.94 11.86
N LEU A 109 9.83 -6.29 10.77
CA LEU A 109 9.12 -7.55 10.61
C LEU A 109 10.05 -8.74 10.85
N LEU A 110 9.46 -9.88 11.23
CA LEU A 110 10.17 -11.15 11.48
C LEU A 110 11.17 -11.09 12.64
N GLY A 111 11.10 -10.07 13.50
CA GLY A 111 12.02 -9.88 14.62
C GLY A 111 13.38 -9.36 14.19
N GLY A 112 13.44 -8.56 13.12
CA GLY A 112 14.68 -8.02 12.57
C GLY A 112 15.14 -6.74 13.28
N ASN A 113 16.47 -6.58 13.42
CA ASN A 113 17.11 -5.32 13.82
C ASN A 113 17.42 -4.40 12.62
N GLN A 114 17.26 -4.90 11.39
CA GLN A 114 17.39 -4.18 10.13
C GLN A 114 16.19 -4.53 9.24
N PRO A 115 15.76 -3.60 8.35
CA PRO A 115 14.63 -3.84 7.48
C PRO A 115 14.97 -4.84 6.37
N SER A 116 13.94 -5.46 5.79
CA SER A 116 14.06 -6.32 4.61
C SER A 116 13.16 -5.82 3.48
N ILE A 117 13.21 -6.48 2.33
CA ILE A 117 12.25 -6.21 1.24
C ILE A 117 10.79 -6.45 1.66
N ALA A 118 10.55 -7.26 2.70
CA ALA A 118 9.20 -7.42 3.27
C ALA A 118 8.73 -6.11 3.93
N ASP A 119 9.60 -5.46 4.71
CA ASP A 119 9.28 -4.20 5.37
C ASP A 119 8.95 -3.12 4.35
N LEU A 120 9.79 -2.97 3.31
CA LEU A 120 9.53 -2.05 2.21
C LEU A 120 8.19 -2.31 1.53
N SER A 121 7.87 -3.58 1.26
CA SER A 121 6.66 -3.93 0.52
C SER A 121 5.40 -3.61 1.31
N LEU A 122 5.32 -4.05 2.57
CA LEU A 122 4.12 -3.82 3.39
C LEU A 122 3.98 -2.35 3.80
N VAL A 123 5.07 -1.64 4.14
CA VAL A 123 4.97 -0.22 4.49
C VAL A 123 4.48 0.58 3.30
N CYS A 124 5.03 0.37 2.08
CA CYS A 124 4.56 1.09 0.89
C CYS A 124 3.07 0.88 0.62
N GLU A 125 2.53 -0.30 0.95
CA GLU A 125 1.09 -0.56 0.85
C GLU A 125 0.30 0.25 1.89
N LEU A 126 0.73 0.24 3.16
CA LEU A 126 0.07 1.02 4.21
C LEU A 126 0.15 2.53 3.98
N MET A 127 1.21 3.00 3.33
CA MET A 127 1.31 4.41 3.00
C MET A 127 0.16 4.88 2.11
N GLN A 128 -0.45 4.02 1.29
CA GLN A 128 -1.64 4.39 0.49
C GLN A 128 -2.79 4.91 1.37
N LEU A 129 -2.91 4.46 2.63
CA LEU A 129 -3.92 4.93 3.56
C LEU A 129 -3.74 6.42 3.92
N GLU A 130 -2.57 7.01 3.70
CA GLU A 130 -2.34 8.43 3.98
C GLU A 130 -3.24 9.36 3.19
N VAL A 131 -3.83 8.92 2.07
CA VAL A 131 -4.76 9.74 1.29
C VAL A 131 -6.15 9.85 1.93
N LEU A 132 -6.46 8.99 2.90
CA LEU A 132 -7.69 9.07 3.69
C LEU A 132 -7.73 10.38 4.48
N ASP A 133 -8.92 10.77 4.91
CA ASP A 133 -9.02 11.83 5.90
C ASP A 133 -8.42 11.40 7.24
N GLU A 134 -8.07 12.39 8.06
CA GLU A 134 -7.35 12.16 9.32
C GLU A 134 -8.16 11.34 10.32
N LYS A 135 -9.50 11.44 10.29
CA LYS A 135 -10.36 10.70 11.20
C LYS A 135 -10.40 9.22 10.84
N ASP A 136 -10.52 8.90 9.56
CA ASP A 136 -10.51 7.50 9.09
C ASP A 136 -9.12 6.88 9.21
N LEU A 137 -8.06 7.64 8.94
CA LEU A 137 -6.69 7.16 9.15
C LEU A 137 -6.44 6.83 10.63
N ASP A 138 -6.84 7.71 11.56
CA ASP A 138 -6.69 7.46 13.00
C ASP A 138 -7.58 6.30 13.47
N ARG A 139 -8.80 6.18 12.95
CA ARG A 139 -9.71 5.06 13.26
C ARG A 139 -9.10 3.71 12.83
N LEU A 140 -8.45 3.66 11.67
CA LEU A 140 -7.87 2.43 11.13
C LEU A 140 -6.51 2.09 11.75
N LEU A 141 -5.57 3.05 11.82
CA LEU A 141 -4.20 2.79 12.29
C LEU A 141 -4.00 3.05 13.78
N GLY A 142 -4.83 3.89 14.40
CA GLY A 142 -4.72 4.29 15.80
C GLY A 142 -4.65 3.13 16.80
N PRO A 143 -5.41 2.02 16.63
CA PRO A 143 -5.32 0.85 17.50
C PRO A 143 -3.98 0.09 17.43
N TYR A 144 -3.21 0.26 16.35
CA TYR A 144 -2.05 -0.58 16.01
C TYR A 144 -0.73 0.16 16.29
N LYS A 145 -0.36 0.26 17.57
CA LYS A 145 0.79 1.06 18.00
C LYS A 145 2.13 0.51 17.50
N LYS A 146 2.28 -0.82 17.43
CA LYS A 146 3.50 -1.41 16.87
C LYS A 146 3.60 -1.15 15.38
N VAL A 147 2.50 -1.23 14.64
CA VAL A 147 2.47 -0.87 13.21
C VAL A 147 2.90 0.58 13.02
N GLN A 148 2.36 1.53 13.80
CA GLN A 148 2.75 2.94 13.71
C GLN A 148 4.24 3.16 13.98
N GLN A 149 4.80 2.50 15.01
CA GLN A 149 6.23 2.57 15.33
C GLN A 149 7.09 1.94 14.23
N TRP A 150 6.70 0.79 13.72
CA TRP A 150 7.39 0.09 12.64
C TRP A 150 7.42 0.89 11.33
N ILE A 151 6.33 1.57 10.96
CA ILE A 151 6.32 2.50 9.81
C ILE A 151 7.38 3.60 10.03
N LYS A 152 7.45 4.18 11.24
CA LYS A 152 8.47 5.18 11.57
C LYS A 152 9.90 4.63 11.51
N HIS A 153 10.14 3.43 12.03
CA HIS A 153 11.46 2.78 11.93
C HIS A 153 11.86 2.52 10.48
N THR A 154 10.93 2.02 9.66
CA THR A 154 11.18 1.77 8.23
C THR A 154 11.44 3.06 7.47
N ARG A 155 10.65 4.11 7.71
CA ARG A 155 10.89 5.45 7.16
C ARG A 155 12.28 5.98 7.51
N ASN A 156 12.68 5.86 8.78
CA ASN A 156 14.00 6.33 9.23
C ASN A 156 15.14 5.53 8.60
N ALA A 157 15.01 4.20 8.55
CA ALA A 157 16.03 3.32 7.97
C ALA A 157 16.21 3.49 6.45
N THR A 158 15.23 4.09 5.78
CA THR A 158 15.22 4.32 4.33
C THR A 158 15.28 5.81 3.97
N SER A 159 15.61 6.65 4.95
CA SER A 159 15.79 8.09 4.75
C SER A 159 17.01 8.38 3.86
N PRO A 160 16.95 9.37 2.95
CA PRO A 160 15.83 10.28 2.68
C PRO A 160 14.84 9.74 1.63
N HIS A 161 15.10 8.56 1.07
CA HIS A 161 14.38 8.02 -0.08
C HIS A 161 12.89 7.82 0.21
N PHE A 162 12.55 7.39 1.43
CA PHE A 162 11.16 7.21 1.85
C PHE A 162 10.31 8.47 1.61
N ASP A 163 10.80 9.62 2.05
CA ASP A 163 10.06 10.88 1.92
C ASP A 163 10.02 11.37 0.48
N ASN A 164 11.12 11.22 -0.24
CA ASN A 164 11.22 11.64 -1.63
C ASN A 164 10.20 10.91 -2.50
N VAL A 165 10.04 9.59 -2.33
CA VAL A 165 9.08 8.81 -3.14
C VAL A 165 7.64 9.03 -2.70
N HIS A 166 7.37 9.17 -1.40
CA HIS A 166 6.01 9.40 -0.89
C HIS A 166 5.53 10.86 -1.04
N ASN A 167 6.39 11.81 -1.41
CA ASN A 167 5.99 13.18 -1.71
C ASN A 167 4.90 13.26 -2.80
N ILE A 168 4.93 12.35 -3.79
CA ILE A 168 3.88 12.28 -4.81
C ILE A 168 2.53 11.96 -4.16
N LEU A 169 2.51 11.01 -3.22
CA LEU A 169 1.31 10.63 -2.49
C LEU A 169 0.78 11.78 -1.62
N MET A 170 1.67 12.53 -0.97
CA MET A 170 1.28 13.70 -0.17
C MET A 170 0.63 14.78 -1.04
N LYS A 171 1.16 15.02 -2.25
CA LYS A 171 0.52 15.93 -3.23
C LYS A 171 -0.85 15.42 -3.70
N VAL A 172 -1.04 14.10 -3.79
CA VAL A 172 -2.35 13.50 -4.10
C VAL A 172 -3.32 13.74 -2.95
N LYS A 173 -2.92 13.48 -1.70
CA LYS A 173 -3.70 13.77 -0.48
C LYS A 173 -4.20 15.22 -0.46
N GLU A 174 -3.31 16.18 -0.69
CA GLU A 174 -3.68 17.61 -0.75
C GLU A 174 -4.70 17.92 -1.85
N LYS A 175 -4.52 17.36 -3.05
CA LYS A 175 -5.48 17.55 -4.15
C LYS A 175 -6.84 16.94 -3.86
N LEU A 176 -6.89 15.80 -3.16
CA LEU A 176 -8.13 15.15 -2.79
C LEU A 176 -8.87 15.95 -1.71
N LYS A 177 -8.18 16.50 -0.71
CA LYS A 177 -8.77 17.40 0.31
C LYS A 177 -9.41 18.65 -0.30
N ASN A 178 -8.85 19.17 -1.39
CA ASN A 178 -9.31 20.40 -2.05
C ASN A 178 -10.47 20.19 -3.04
N LYS A 179 -10.93 18.95 -3.24
CA LYS A 179 -12.14 18.66 -3.98
C LYS A 179 -13.26 18.36 -2.99
N PRO A 180 -14.42 19.04 -3.04
CA PRO A 180 -15.58 18.62 -2.28
C PRO A 180 -15.83 17.15 -2.61
N LEU A 181 -15.91 16.28 -1.59
CA LEU A 181 -16.42 14.93 -1.78
C LEU A 181 -17.81 15.11 -2.38
N MET A 182 -17.94 14.88 -3.69
CA MET A 182 -19.24 14.90 -4.32
C MET A 182 -19.98 13.71 -3.75
N GLU A 183 -20.98 13.97 -2.92
CA GLU A 183 -21.91 12.94 -2.46
C GLU A 183 -22.33 12.12 -3.67
N ALA A 184 -22.30 10.79 -3.53
CA ALA A 184 -22.67 9.85 -4.57
C ALA A 184 -24.15 10.09 -4.93
N ASN A 185 -24.39 11.03 -5.84
CA ASN A 185 -25.71 11.38 -6.28
C ASN A 185 -26.30 10.16 -6.99
N HIS A 186 -27.20 9.46 -6.31
CA HIS A 186 -28.11 8.46 -6.89
C HIS A 186 -29.04 9.03 -7.99
N GLY A 187 -28.79 10.26 -8.47
CA GLY A 187 -29.50 10.91 -9.59
C GLY A 187 -28.72 10.96 -10.92
N GLY A 188 -27.41 10.66 -10.95
CA GLY A 188 -26.54 10.94 -12.10
C GLY A 188 -26.89 10.23 -13.41
N ALA A 189 -27.55 9.07 -13.36
CA ALA A 189 -27.94 8.32 -14.55
C ALA A 189 -28.96 9.09 -15.42
N ARG A 190 -29.87 9.86 -14.81
CA ARG A 190 -30.91 10.60 -15.53
C ARG A 190 -30.40 11.86 -16.23
N ASP A 191 -29.36 12.51 -15.69
CA ASP A 191 -28.80 13.73 -16.27
C ASP A 191 -27.84 13.48 -17.44
N ILE A 192 -27.16 12.32 -17.44
CA ILE A 192 -26.32 11.91 -18.58
C ILE A 192 -27.20 11.58 -19.79
N GLU A 193 -28.33 10.90 -19.57
CA GLU A 193 -29.27 10.57 -20.64
C GLU A 193 -29.96 11.81 -21.23
N LYS A 194 -30.27 12.81 -20.39
CA LYS A 194 -30.82 14.10 -20.84
C LYS A 194 -29.83 14.89 -21.70
N ARG A 195 -28.53 14.91 -21.32
CA ARG A 195 -27.48 15.61 -22.09
C ARG A 195 -27.14 14.95 -23.41
N LEU A 196 -27.32 13.64 -23.53
CA LEU A 196 -27.15 12.90 -24.78
C LEU A 196 -28.32 13.14 -25.75
N ARG A 197 -29.56 13.22 -25.23
CA ARG A 197 -30.76 13.47 -26.03
C ARG A 197 -30.88 14.91 -26.56
N SER A 198 -30.25 15.89 -25.91
CA SER A 198 -30.25 17.29 -26.39
C SER A 198 -29.19 17.59 -27.45
N ARG A 199 -28.43 16.57 -27.88
CA ARG A 199 -27.37 16.67 -28.90
C ARG A 199 -27.68 15.87 -30.17
N ILE A 200 -28.93 15.42 -30.32
CA ILE A 200 -29.48 14.83 -31.55
C ILE A 200 -30.58 15.77 -32.04
#